data_AF-A0A2C6KDD5-F1
#
_entry.id   AF-A0A2C6KDD5-F1
#
_cell.length_a   1.000
_cell.length_b   1.000
_cell.length_c   1.000
_cell.angle_alpha   90.00
_cell.angle_beta   90.00
_cell.angle_gamma   90.00
#
_symmetry.space_group_name_H-M   'P 1'
#
loop_
_entity.id
_entity.type
_entity.pdbx_description
1 polymer ?
#
loop_
_entity_poly.entity_id
_entity_poly.type
_entity_poly.pdbx_seq_one_letter_code
_entity_poly.pdbx_strand_id
1 'polypeptide(L)'
;MLKKGEEEIFLSSLEDNASIQKDESDSLEPTCAIYLEFSEMVKHYKIRKAIDPFFLSPDDPDTLPPLPDIRSILALAEDCQSLQEAPEDRRTSPPYSPLFPFLPPLPILFYGETGHYCPVSLRRQQWLLPGRPEFPVYIHQKVYFCHDEKTMTLFSIHPAEFIPSSYLLNEADEEEEYLQSQLRMYKEGRLPGPLHAHSSSSMIEGPESPRGKSDFYVGTAALDEQSNYFKSAIRKEVYTPPP
;
A
#
# COMPACT_ATOMS: atom_id res chain seq x y z
N MET A 1 -14.94 -18.35 -6.85
CA MET A 1 -14.68 -19.55 -6.02
C MET A 1 -13.72 -20.44 -6.79
N LEU A 2 -12.44 -20.42 -6.41
CA LEU A 2 -11.43 -21.33 -6.96
C LEU A 2 -11.80 -22.77 -6.57
N LYS A 3 -11.54 -23.73 -7.45
CA LYS A 3 -11.67 -25.14 -7.05
C LYS A 3 -10.60 -25.42 -6.02
N LYS A 4 -10.94 -26.14 -4.95
CA LYS A 4 -10.06 -26.42 -3.80
C LYS A 4 -8.66 -26.98 -4.16
N GLY A 5 -8.49 -27.55 -5.36
CA GLY A 5 -7.19 -28.01 -5.87
C GLY A 5 -6.33 -26.95 -6.57
N GLU A 6 -6.90 -25.82 -7.00
CA GLU A 6 -6.14 -24.73 -7.64
C GLU A 6 -5.44 -23.83 -6.59
N GLU A 7 -5.95 -23.79 -5.35
CA GLU A 7 -5.36 -23.02 -4.25
C GLU A 7 -4.01 -23.61 -3.78
N GLU A 8 -3.87 -24.94 -3.75
CA GLU A 8 -2.62 -25.62 -3.39
C GLU A 8 -1.50 -25.40 -4.42
N ILE A 9 -1.86 -25.34 -5.71
CA ILE A 9 -0.90 -25.08 -6.79
C ILE A 9 -0.46 -23.61 -6.78
N PHE A 10 -1.36 -22.70 -6.38
CA PHE A 10 -1.04 -21.28 -6.27
C PHE A 10 -0.02 -21.00 -5.15
N LEU A 11 -0.20 -21.64 -3.99
CA LEU A 11 0.70 -21.47 -2.84
C LEU A 11 2.10 -22.05 -3.09
N SER A 12 2.20 -23.23 -3.69
CA SER A 12 3.50 -23.83 -4.04
C SER A 12 4.29 -23.00 -5.06
N SER A 13 3.61 -22.35 -6.01
CA SER A 13 4.27 -21.50 -7.03
C SER A 13 4.80 -20.15 -6.50
N LEU A 14 4.42 -19.75 -5.29
CA LEU A 14 4.92 -18.53 -4.65
C LEU A 14 6.32 -18.71 -4.09
N GLU A 15 6.63 -19.90 -3.55
CA GLU A 15 7.89 -20.23 -2.89
C GLU A 15 9.08 -20.33 -3.88
N ASP A 16 8.83 -20.72 -5.13
CA ASP A 16 9.90 -20.94 -6.13
C ASP A 16 10.59 -19.65 -6.64
N ASN A 17 10.12 -18.45 -6.30
CA ASN A 17 10.72 -17.20 -6.81
C ASN A 17 11.92 -16.72 -5.98
N ALA A 18 12.23 -17.35 -4.84
CA ALA A 18 13.35 -16.93 -3.97
C ALA A 18 14.74 -17.41 -4.46
N SER A 19 14.79 -18.35 -5.42
CA SER A 19 16.06 -18.90 -5.96
C SER A 19 16.36 -18.44 -7.39
N ILE A 20 16.03 -17.19 -7.74
CA ILE A 20 16.60 -16.59 -8.96
C ILE A 20 18.08 -16.33 -8.68
N GLN A 21 18.92 -17.26 -9.11
CA GLN A 21 20.37 -17.09 -9.14
C GLN A 21 20.68 -15.83 -9.96
N LYS A 22 21.21 -14.80 -9.30
CA LYS A 22 21.77 -13.62 -9.95
C LYS A 22 23.02 -14.05 -10.70
N ASP A 23 22.85 -14.53 -11.93
CA ASP A 23 23.97 -14.58 -12.86
C ASP A 23 24.39 -13.14 -13.18
N GLU A 24 25.68 -12.83 -12.96
CA GLU A 24 26.32 -11.50 -13.13
C GLU A 24 26.40 -11.04 -14.60
N SER A 25 25.41 -11.34 -15.44
CA SER A 25 25.33 -10.76 -16.77
C SER A 25 24.71 -9.36 -16.69
N ASP A 26 25.51 -8.35 -17.04
CA ASP A 26 25.27 -6.89 -17.03
C ASP A 26 24.04 -6.36 -17.81
N SER A 27 23.08 -7.21 -18.18
CA SER A 27 21.82 -6.76 -18.77
C SER A 27 20.85 -6.31 -17.67
N LEU A 28 20.69 -5.00 -17.53
CA LEU A 28 19.85 -4.33 -16.52
C LEU A 28 18.33 -4.52 -16.70
N GLU A 29 17.88 -5.37 -17.64
CA GLU A 29 16.45 -5.58 -17.88
C GLU A 29 15.92 -6.73 -17.02
N PRO A 30 15.02 -6.47 -16.06
CA PRO A 30 14.41 -7.53 -15.26
C PRO A 30 13.56 -8.43 -16.18
N THR A 31 13.99 -9.68 -16.35
CA THR A 31 13.22 -10.70 -17.08
C THR A 31 12.42 -11.55 -16.09
N CYS A 32 11.14 -11.81 -16.39
CA CYS A 32 10.29 -12.69 -15.61
C CYS A 32 9.94 -13.93 -16.45
N ALA A 33 10.33 -15.11 -15.98
CA ALA A 33 9.98 -16.37 -16.63
C ALA A 33 8.51 -16.74 -16.35
N ILE A 34 7.71 -16.88 -17.41
CA ILE A 34 6.31 -17.30 -17.32
C ILE A 34 6.17 -18.67 -17.97
N TYR A 35 5.87 -19.67 -17.15
CA TYR A 35 5.73 -21.05 -17.59
C TYR A 35 4.38 -21.29 -18.28
N LEU A 36 4.39 -22.07 -19.37
CA LEU A 36 3.22 -22.29 -20.22
C LEU A 36 2.22 -23.30 -19.62
N GLU A 37 2.67 -24.14 -18.71
CA GLU A 37 1.87 -25.14 -17.99
C GLU A 37 0.95 -24.53 -16.92
N PHE A 38 1.21 -23.29 -16.50
CA PHE A 38 0.34 -22.61 -15.53
C PHE A 38 -1.04 -22.30 -16.10
N SER A 39 -2.03 -22.25 -15.21
CA SER A 39 -3.36 -21.75 -15.55
C SER A 39 -3.27 -20.29 -16.02
N GLU A 40 -4.20 -19.88 -16.87
CA GLU A 40 -4.25 -18.53 -17.43
C GLU A 40 -4.31 -17.46 -16.32
N MET A 41 -5.02 -17.75 -15.23
CA MET A 41 -5.12 -16.85 -14.08
C MET A 41 -3.79 -16.69 -13.33
N VAL A 42 -3.03 -17.77 -13.15
CA VAL A 42 -1.70 -17.71 -12.53
C VAL A 42 -0.73 -16.92 -13.41
N LYS A 43 -0.78 -17.13 -14.73
CA LYS A 43 0.01 -16.35 -15.70
C LYS A 43 -0.31 -14.87 -15.61
N HIS A 44 -1.60 -14.52 -15.63
CA HIS A 44 -2.07 -13.14 -15.50
C HIS A 44 -1.59 -12.49 -14.20
N TYR A 45 -1.66 -13.22 -13.08
CA TYR A 45 -1.14 -12.76 -11.79
C TYR A 45 0.37 -12.50 -11.84
N LYS A 46 1.18 -13.45 -12.35
CA LYS A 46 2.64 -13.28 -12.47
C LYS A 46 3.01 -12.10 -13.38
N ILE A 47 2.30 -11.95 -14.51
CA ILE A 47 2.48 -10.82 -15.43
C ILE A 47 2.20 -9.50 -14.73
N ARG A 48 1.07 -9.37 -14.03
CA ARG A 48 0.73 -8.15 -13.30
C ARG A 48 1.77 -7.83 -12.23
N LYS A 49 2.16 -8.82 -11.43
CA LYS A 49 3.20 -8.64 -10.40
C LYS A 49 4.53 -8.16 -10.99
N ALA A 50 4.88 -8.59 -12.21
CA ALA A 50 6.13 -8.20 -12.86
C ALA A 50 6.08 -6.81 -13.51
N ILE A 51 4.92 -6.38 -14.01
CA ILE A 51 4.78 -5.15 -14.80
C ILE A 51 4.27 -3.96 -13.96
N ASP A 52 3.41 -4.22 -12.98
CA ASP A 52 2.73 -3.19 -12.21
C ASP A 52 3.52 -2.85 -10.93
N PRO A 53 4.16 -1.67 -10.84
CA PRO A 53 4.91 -1.26 -9.66
C PRO A 53 4.01 -0.99 -8.44
N PHE A 54 2.69 -0.90 -8.64
CA PHE A 54 1.69 -0.71 -7.59
C PHE A 54 0.95 -2.00 -7.26
N PHE A 55 1.42 -3.15 -7.76
CA PHE A 55 0.84 -4.44 -7.44
C PHE A 55 0.96 -4.72 -5.95
N LEU A 56 -0.19 -4.78 -5.26
CA LEU A 56 -0.23 -5.07 -3.83
C LEU A 56 0.18 -6.53 -3.60
N SER A 57 1.36 -6.73 -3.02
CA SER A 57 1.82 -8.02 -2.52
C SER A 57 2.28 -7.91 -1.07
N PRO A 58 2.19 -9.00 -0.28
CA PRO A 58 2.83 -9.06 1.02
C PRO A 58 4.32 -8.76 0.91
N ASP A 59 4.82 -7.96 1.85
CA ASP A 59 6.24 -7.68 2.01
C ASP A 59 6.96 -8.96 2.48
N ASP A 60 8.24 -9.11 2.13
CA ASP A 60 9.04 -10.29 2.46
C ASP A 60 9.35 -10.32 3.97
N PRO A 61 9.00 -11.40 4.71
CA PRO A 61 9.23 -11.51 6.16
C PRO A 61 10.68 -11.25 6.57
N ASP A 62 11.66 -11.59 5.74
CA ASP A 62 13.08 -11.43 6.06
C ASP A 62 13.57 -9.97 5.91
N THR A 63 12.85 -9.16 5.13
CA THR A 63 13.16 -7.74 4.94
C THR A 63 12.54 -6.84 6.00
N LEU A 64 11.59 -7.37 6.75
CA LEU A 64 10.79 -6.60 7.68
C LEU A 64 11.45 -6.54 9.07
N PRO A 65 11.40 -5.38 9.74
CA PRO A 65 11.80 -5.32 11.13
C PRO A 65 10.87 -6.19 11.98
N PRO A 66 11.38 -6.87 13.03
CA PRO A 66 10.54 -7.66 13.91
C PRO A 66 9.47 -6.77 14.55
N LEU A 67 8.26 -7.32 14.73
CA LEU A 67 7.21 -6.58 15.41
C LEU A 67 7.68 -6.17 16.81
N PRO A 68 7.43 -4.91 17.19
CA PRO A 68 7.68 -4.50 18.56
C PRO A 68 6.75 -5.28 19.50
N ASP A 69 7.28 -5.70 20.66
CA ASP A 69 6.44 -6.30 21.70
C ASP A 69 5.55 -5.22 22.33
N ILE A 70 4.32 -5.13 21.84
CA ILE A 70 3.33 -4.15 22.28
C ILE A 70 3.07 -4.28 23.78
N ARG A 71 3.11 -5.50 24.35
CA ARG A 71 2.87 -5.69 25.79
C ARG A 71 3.97 -5.06 26.62
N SER A 72 5.23 -5.27 26.24
CA SER A 72 6.38 -4.63 26.89
C SER A 72 6.32 -3.11 26.80
N ILE A 73 5.87 -2.56 25.66
CA ILE A 73 5.75 -1.11 25.47
C ILE A 73 4.62 -0.53 26.32
N LEU A 74 3.47 -1.20 26.37
CA LEU A 74 2.36 -0.76 27.20
C LEU A 74 2.71 -0.83 28.69
N ALA A 75 3.38 -1.90 29.15
CA ALA A 75 3.87 -2.00 30.51
C ALA A 75 4.84 -0.85 30.85
N LEU A 76 5.75 -0.52 29.92
CA LEU A 76 6.67 0.60 30.09
C LEU A 76 5.94 1.95 30.12
N ALA A 77 4.87 2.12 29.35
CA ALA A 77 4.03 3.32 29.38
C ALA A 77 3.21 3.42 30.69
N GLU A 78 2.76 2.31 31.26
CA GLU A 78 2.10 2.25 32.56
C GLU A 78 3.06 2.63 33.69
N ASP A 79 4.30 2.16 33.66
CA ASP A 79 5.35 2.57 34.60
C ASP A 79 5.66 4.07 34.53
N CYS A 80 5.50 4.69 33.34
CA CYS A 80 5.69 6.12 33.12
C CYS A 80 4.54 7.00 33.63
N GLN A 81 3.48 6.46 34.25
CA GLN A 81 2.35 7.26 34.77
C GLN A 81 2.72 8.17 35.96
N SER A 82 3.90 8.03 36.55
CA SER A 82 4.47 9.07 37.42
C SER A 82 5.02 10.23 36.58
N LEU A 83 4.13 11.13 36.16
CA LEU A 83 4.47 12.37 35.44
C LEU A 83 5.39 13.33 36.22
N GLN A 84 5.71 13.02 37.49
CA GLN A 84 6.38 13.98 38.35
C GLN A 84 7.89 14.02 38.16
N GLU A 85 8.59 12.91 37.89
CA GLU A 85 10.06 12.97 37.72
C GLU A 85 10.59 11.90 36.75
N ALA A 86 10.97 12.32 35.54
CA ALA A 86 11.88 11.52 34.71
C ALA A 86 13.23 11.49 35.44
N PRO A 87 13.87 10.32 35.61
CA PRO A 87 15.24 10.25 36.10
C PRO A 87 16.12 11.20 35.29
N GLU A 88 16.82 12.13 35.95
CA GLU A 88 17.65 13.17 35.30
C GLU A 88 18.66 12.57 34.31
N ASP A 89 19.15 11.36 34.58
CA ASP A 89 20.07 10.62 33.72
C ASP A 89 19.51 10.27 32.33
N ARG A 90 18.17 10.24 32.16
CA ARG A 90 17.54 9.92 30.86
C ARG A 90 17.37 11.12 29.94
N ARG A 91 17.43 12.35 30.46
CA ARG A 91 17.21 13.57 29.66
C ARG A 91 18.37 13.91 28.72
N THR A 92 19.57 13.42 29.02
CA THR A 92 20.81 13.80 28.30
C THR A 92 21.32 12.73 27.32
N SER A 93 20.82 11.50 27.38
CA SER A 93 21.19 10.45 26.42
C SER A 93 20.24 10.44 25.21
N PRO A 94 20.69 10.72 23.97
CA PRO A 94 19.91 10.36 22.78
C PRO A 94 19.62 8.85 22.82
N PRO A 95 18.36 8.39 22.63
CA PRO A 95 17.46 8.81 21.56
C PRO A 95 16.12 9.47 21.98
N TYR A 96 16.02 10.04 23.19
CA TYR A 96 14.73 10.56 23.68
C TYR A 96 14.28 11.87 23.01
N SER A 97 12.97 12.00 22.77
CA SER A 97 12.36 13.21 22.20
C SER A 97 12.32 14.33 23.23
N PRO A 98 12.66 15.59 22.87
CA PRO A 98 12.57 16.72 23.78
C PRO A 98 11.13 17.07 24.18
N LEU A 99 10.14 16.69 23.35
CA LEU A 99 8.71 16.91 23.63
C LEU A 99 8.15 15.92 24.66
N PHE A 100 8.72 14.71 24.73
CA PHE A 100 8.30 13.64 25.61
C PHE A 100 9.53 12.91 26.19
N PRO A 101 10.32 13.54 27.07
CA PRO A 101 11.56 12.96 27.60
C PRO A 101 11.32 11.71 28.47
N PHE A 102 10.08 11.47 28.86
CA PHE A 102 9.66 10.34 29.69
C PHE A 102 9.36 9.09 28.86
N LEU A 103 8.96 9.26 27.60
CA LEU A 103 8.59 8.14 26.76
C LEU A 103 9.83 7.66 25.99
N PRO A 104 10.16 6.36 26.04
CA PRO A 104 11.11 5.80 25.08
C PRO A 104 10.62 6.11 23.65
N PRO A 105 11.52 6.19 22.65
CA PRO A 105 11.09 6.29 21.27
C PRO A 105 10.13 5.13 20.97
N LEU A 106 8.85 5.46 20.80
CA LEU A 106 7.85 4.45 20.47
C LEU A 106 8.21 3.89 19.10
N PRO A 107 8.25 2.56 18.92
CA PRO A 107 8.49 2.00 17.61
C PRO A 107 7.39 2.48 16.68
N ILE A 108 7.81 3.04 15.55
CA ILE A 108 6.89 3.58 14.56
C ILE A 108 6.28 2.39 13.83
N LEU A 109 5.11 1.97 14.29
CA LEU A 109 4.31 0.93 13.64
C LEU A 109 3.25 1.60 12.77
N PHE A 110 3.40 1.47 11.45
CA PHE A 110 2.45 2.02 10.50
C PHE A 110 1.30 1.05 10.31
N TYR A 111 0.16 1.34 10.94
CA TYR A 111 -1.05 0.56 10.72
C TYR A 111 -1.62 0.79 9.32
N GLY A 112 -2.17 -0.27 8.73
CA GLY A 112 -3.00 -0.19 7.54
C GLY A 112 -4.29 0.59 7.78
N GLU A 113 -5.09 0.78 6.72
CA GLU A 113 -6.35 1.54 6.76
C GLU A 113 -7.40 0.90 7.70
N THR A 114 -7.23 -0.38 8.02
CA THR A 114 -8.11 -1.13 8.93
C THR A 114 -7.67 -1.07 10.39
N GLY A 115 -6.52 -0.44 10.68
CA GLY A 115 -6.02 -0.28 12.05
C GLY A 115 -5.73 -1.62 12.74
N HIS A 116 -6.39 -1.84 13.88
CA HIS A 116 -6.26 -3.06 14.68
C HIS A 116 -7.31 -4.13 14.35
N TYR A 117 -8.13 -3.93 13.32
CA TYR A 117 -9.21 -4.84 12.96
C TYR A 117 -8.82 -5.74 11.79
N CYS A 118 -9.39 -6.95 11.77
CA CYS A 118 -9.17 -7.91 10.70
C CYS A 118 -9.74 -7.39 9.37
N PRO A 119 -8.91 -7.16 8.34
CA PRO A 119 -9.37 -6.60 7.07
C PRO A 119 -10.38 -7.52 6.36
N VAL A 120 -10.20 -8.84 6.47
CA VAL A 120 -11.10 -9.83 5.85
C VAL A 120 -12.48 -9.79 6.49
N SER A 121 -12.56 -9.80 7.82
CA SER A 121 -13.84 -9.74 8.55
C SER A 121 -14.54 -8.41 8.32
N LEU A 122 -13.79 -7.30 8.31
CA LEU A 122 -14.34 -5.98 8.05
C LEU A 122 -14.95 -5.90 6.65
N ARG A 123 -14.27 -6.41 5.62
CA ARG A 123 -14.74 -6.34 4.24
C ARG A 123 -15.90 -7.29 3.95
N ARG A 124 -15.82 -8.55 4.38
CA ARG A 124 -16.80 -9.60 3.99
C ARG A 124 -18.01 -9.69 4.93
N GLN A 125 -17.80 -9.44 6.22
CA GLN A 125 -18.85 -9.58 7.24
C GLN A 125 -19.34 -8.24 7.75
N GLN A 126 -18.69 -7.13 7.39
CA GLN A 126 -18.97 -5.80 7.91
C GLN A 126 -18.94 -5.76 9.44
N TRP A 127 -18.04 -6.55 10.03
CA TRP A 127 -17.87 -6.68 11.48
C TRP A 127 -16.48 -6.21 11.91
N LEU A 128 -16.43 -5.38 12.95
CA LEU A 128 -15.18 -4.93 13.59
C LEU A 128 -14.62 -6.04 14.48
N LEU A 129 -13.98 -7.03 13.86
CA LEU A 129 -13.35 -8.14 14.57
C LEU A 129 -11.89 -7.77 14.87
N PRO A 130 -11.46 -7.73 16.14
CA PRO A 130 -10.07 -7.44 16.46
C PRO A 130 -9.12 -8.45 15.82
N GLY A 131 -8.10 -7.93 15.15
CA GLY A 131 -6.99 -8.71 14.63
C GLY A 131 -6.08 -9.19 15.76
N ARG A 132 -5.30 -10.23 15.48
CA ARG A 132 -4.37 -10.84 16.41
C ARG A 132 -2.94 -10.51 15.99
N PRO A 133 -2.08 -10.06 16.92
CA PRO A 133 -0.67 -9.75 16.62
C PRO A 133 0.13 -11.00 16.22
N GLU A 134 -0.39 -12.21 16.47
CA GLU A 134 0.18 -13.47 16.01
C GLU A 134 0.00 -13.72 14.51
N PHE A 135 -0.92 -13.01 13.84
CA PHE A 135 -1.18 -13.13 12.41
C PHE A 135 -1.01 -11.78 11.67
N PRO A 136 0.19 -11.18 11.70
CA PRO A 136 0.47 -9.95 11.00
C PRO A 136 0.71 -10.20 9.51
N VAL A 137 0.24 -9.29 8.66
CA VAL A 137 0.60 -9.22 7.25
C VAL A 137 1.07 -7.81 6.95
N TYR A 138 2.22 -7.70 6.30
CA TYR A 138 2.81 -6.41 5.92
C TYR A 138 2.60 -6.18 4.44
N ILE A 139 2.12 -5.00 4.07
CA ILE A 139 1.91 -4.59 2.68
C ILE A 139 2.34 -3.13 2.59
N HIS A 140 3.33 -2.84 1.76
CA HIS A 140 3.84 -1.49 1.55
C HIS A 140 4.24 -0.81 2.88
N GLN A 141 4.96 -1.55 3.73
CA GLN A 141 5.42 -1.11 5.05
C GLN A 141 4.31 -0.84 6.07
N LYS A 142 3.04 -1.16 5.75
CA LYS A 142 1.93 -1.09 6.69
C LYS A 142 1.59 -2.46 7.23
N VAL A 143 1.32 -2.54 8.53
CA VAL A 143 0.90 -3.78 9.20
C VAL A 143 -0.62 -3.88 9.23
N TYR A 144 -1.12 -5.07 8.93
CA TYR A 144 -2.52 -5.48 9.07
C TYR A 144 -2.57 -6.70 9.98
N PHE A 145 -3.51 -6.73 10.92
CA PHE A 145 -3.67 -7.86 11.82
C PHE A 145 -4.87 -8.71 11.43
N CYS A 146 -4.63 -9.97 11.08
CA CYS A 146 -5.69 -10.93 10.77
C CYS A 146 -6.19 -11.63 12.03
N HIS A 147 -7.41 -12.17 12.00
CA HIS A 147 -7.99 -12.82 13.18
C HIS A 147 -7.45 -14.24 13.37
N ASP A 148 -7.24 -14.95 12.27
CA ASP A 148 -6.77 -16.33 12.22
C ASP A 148 -5.86 -16.56 11.00
N GLU A 149 -5.17 -17.69 10.98
CA GLU A 149 -4.25 -18.07 9.89
C GLU A 149 -4.96 -18.18 8.53
N LYS A 150 -6.25 -18.56 8.52
CA LYS A 150 -7.05 -18.65 7.30
C LYS A 150 -7.32 -17.29 6.69
N THR A 151 -7.72 -16.31 7.51
CA THR A 151 -7.90 -14.92 7.06
C THR A 151 -6.57 -14.29 6.67
N MET A 152 -5.48 -14.61 7.37
CA MET A 152 -4.12 -14.20 7.00
C MET A 152 -3.74 -14.71 5.60
N THR A 153 -3.89 -16.02 5.34
CA THR A 153 -3.58 -16.62 4.05
C THR A 153 -4.42 -16.00 2.93
N LEU A 154 -5.73 -15.86 3.17
CA LEU A 154 -6.65 -15.26 2.21
C LEU A 154 -6.29 -13.80 1.90
N PHE A 155 -5.94 -13.02 2.92
CA PHE A 155 -5.52 -11.63 2.79
C PHE A 155 -4.19 -11.52 2.03
N SER A 156 -3.23 -12.39 2.31
CA SER A 156 -1.93 -12.43 1.62
C SER A 156 -2.07 -12.75 0.13
N ILE A 157 -3.05 -13.57 -0.25
CA ILE A 157 -3.30 -13.92 -1.66
C ILE A 157 -4.01 -12.77 -2.41
N HIS A 158 -4.98 -12.10 -1.77
CA HIS A 158 -5.83 -11.09 -2.40
C HIS A 158 -5.93 -9.77 -1.62
N PRO A 159 -4.81 -9.08 -1.34
CA PRO A 159 -4.82 -7.91 -0.48
C PRO A 159 -5.70 -6.77 -1.03
N ALA A 160 -5.71 -6.60 -2.36
CA ALA A 160 -6.52 -5.60 -3.06
C ALA A 160 -8.04 -5.76 -2.88
N GLU A 161 -8.54 -6.96 -2.53
CA GLU A 161 -9.97 -7.18 -2.26
C GLU A 161 -10.39 -6.56 -0.92
N PHE A 162 -9.46 -6.53 0.04
CA PHE A 162 -9.73 -6.24 1.44
C PHE A 162 -9.22 -4.87 1.89
N ILE A 163 -8.19 -4.35 1.23
CA ILE A 163 -7.72 -2.98 1.48
C ILE A 163 -8.67 -2.03 0.75
N PRO A 164 -9.34 -1.11 1.47
CA PRO A 164 -10.15 -0.11 0.82
C PRO A 164 -9.25 0.76 -0.05
N SER A 165 -9.43 0.69 -1.37
CA SER A 165 -8.82 1.65 -2.28
C SER A 165 -9.43 3.01 -1.95
N SER A 166 -8.65 3.88 -1.30
CA SER A 166 -9.06 5.24 -0.94
C SER A 166 -9.57 6.04 -2.14
N TYR A 167 -9.23 5.63 -3.37
CA TYR A 167 -9.65 6.27 -4.62
C TYR A 167 -11.05 5.85 -5.10
N LEU A 168 -11.47 4.60 -4.91
CA LEU A 168 -12.72 4.13 -5.52
C LEU A 168 -13.99 4.48 -4.74
N LEU A 169 -13.86 4.88 -3.47
CA LEU A 169 -15.04 5.30 -2.69
C LEU A 169 -15.53 6.69 -3.10
N ASN A 170 -14.66 7.56 -3.61
CA ASN A 170 -15.09 8.90 -4.02
C ASN A 170 -15.71 8.88 -5.41
N GLU A 171 -15.17 8.09 -6.35
CA GLU A 171 -15.61 8.13 -7.75
C GLU A 171 -17.04 7.60 -7.95
N ALA A 172 -17.44 6.54 -7.25
CA ALA A 172 -18.76 5.94 -7.43
C ALA A 172 -19.88 6.83 -6.85
N ASP A 173 -19.65 7.42 -5.68
CA ASP A 173 -20.62 8.32 -5.04
C ASP A 173 -20.73 9.64 -5.81
N GLU A 174 -19.61 10.17 -6.33
CA GLU A 174 -19.59 11.38 -7.17
C GLU A 174 -20.29 11.16 -8.53
N GLU A 175 -20.09 9.99 -9.17
CA GLU A 175 -20.76 9.66 -10.43
C GLU A 175 -22.27 9.49 -10.25
N GLU A 176 -22.71 8.83 -9.17
CA GLU A 176 -24.13 8.66 -8.88
C GLU A 176 -24.80 9.99 -8.52
N GLU A 177 -24.16 10.86 -7.73
CA GLU A 177 -24.66 12.20 -7.42
C GLU A 177 -24.76 13.06 -8.70
N TYR A 178 -23.77 12.99 -9.59
CA TYR A 178 -23.80 13.67 -10.88
C TYR A 178 -24.97 13.21 -11.75
N LEU A 179 -25.17 11.89 -11.88
CA LEU A 179 -26.29 11.32 -12.64
C LEU A 179 -27.65 11.67 -12.04
N GLN A 180 -27.77 11.67 -10.70
CA GLN A 180 -28.99 12.11 -10.02
C GLN A 180 -29.26 13.60 -10.25
N SER A 181 -28.24 14.44 -10.22
CA SER A 181 -28.33 15.87 -10.50
C SER A 181 -28.81 16.13 -11.94
N GLN A 182 -28.21 15.45 -12.93
CA GLN A 182 -28.67 15.44 -14.32
C GLN A 182 -30.16 15.06 -14.42
N LEU A 183 -30.57 13.97 -13.75
CA LEU A 183 -31.95 13.51 -13.78
C LEU A 183 -32.94 14.52 -13.17
N ARG A 184 -32.54 15.23 -12.10
CA ARG A 184 -33.36 16.32 -11.50
C ARG A 184 -33.53 17.47 -12.48
N MET A 185 -32.46 17.88 -13.16
CA MET A 185 -32.54 18.93 -14.19
C MET A 185 -33.52 18.57 -15.31
N TYR A 186 -33.48 17.33 -15.80
CA TYR A 186 -34.44 16.86 -16.81
C TYR A 186 -35.89 16.87 -16.30
N LYS A 187 -36.13 16.47 -15.05
CA LYS A 187 -37.48 16.50 -14.46
C LYS A 187 -38.02 17.92 -14.26
N GLU A 188 -37.16 18.90 -14.01
CA GLU A 188 -37.53 20.31 -13.89
C GLU A 188 -37.73 21.02 -15.23
N GLY A 189 -37.50 20.34 -16.36
CA GLY A 189 -37.57 20.95 -17.69
C GLY A 189 -36.43 21.93 -17.96
N ARG A 190 -35.38 21.94 -17.13
CA ARG A 190 -34.13 22.66 -17.42
C ARG A 190 -33.28 21.77 -18.32
N LEU A 191 -33.25 22.08 -19.60
CA LEU A 191 -32.29 21.45 -20.51
C LEU A 191 -30.88 21.75 -19.99
N PRO A 192 -29.99 20.74 -19.88
CA PRO A 192 -28.59 21.00 -19.60
C PRO A 192 -28.09 21.95 -20.68
N GLY A 193 -27.56 23.10 -20.24
CA GLY A 193 -26.93 24.05 -21.15
C GLY A 193 -25.88 23.32 -21.99
N PRO A 194 -25.59 23.78 -23.21
CA PRO A 194 -24.54 23.19 -24.03
C PRO A 194 -23.31 23.01 -23.17
N LEU A 195 -22.80 21.78 -23.11
CA LEU A 195 -21.59 21.42 -22.37
C LEU A 195 -20.48 22.34 -22.85
N HIS A 196 -20.29 23.45 -22.15
CA HIS A 196 -19.11 24.26 -22.30
C HIS A 196 -18.00 23.33 -21.85
N ALA A 197 -17.21 22.84 -22.80
CA ALA A 197 -16.00 22.10 -22.53
C ALA A 197 -15.22 22.95 -21.52
N HIS A 198 -15.27 22.55 -20.25
CA HIS A 198 -14.46 23.13 -19.21
C HIS A 198 -13.02 22.76 -19.59
N SER A 199 -12.40 23.62 -20.39
CA SER A 199 -10.96 23.67 -20.51
C SER A 199 -10.48 23.95 -19.09
N SER A 200 -9.97 22.92 -18.43
CA SER A 200 -9.41 22.93 -17.09
C SER A 200 -8.14 23.79 -17.09
N SER A 201 -8.29 25.08 -17.32
CA SER A 201 -7.27 26.10 -17.16
C SER A 201 -7.45 26.67 -15.76
N SER A 202 -7.06 25.92 -14.75
CA SER A 202 -6.96 26.42 -13.39
C SER A 202 -5.85 27.46 -13.32
N MET A 203 -6.20 28.74 -13.46
CA MET A 203 -5.36 29.82 -12.96
C MET A 203 -5.32 29.72 -11.44
N ILE A 204 -4.15 29.38 -10.92
CA ILE A 204 -3.81 29.52 -9.51
C ILE A 204 -3.56 31.01 -9.27
N GLU A 205 -4.60 31.77 -8.92
CA GLU A 205 -4.41 33.08 -8.29
C GLU A 205 -4.11 32.85 -6.81
N GLY A 206 -2.81 32.91 -6.47
CA GLY A 206 -2.34 32.84 -5.10
C GLY A 206 -2.68 34.11 -4.31
N PRO A 207 -3.08 34.00 -3.03
CA PRO A 207 -3.24 35.17 -2.18
C PRO A 207 -1.87 35.80 -1.88
N GLU A 208 -1.78 37.12 -2.11
CA GLU A 208 -0.62 37.92 -1.76
C GLU A 208 -0.33 37.83 -0.26
N SER A 209 0.78 37.17 0.07
CA SER A 209 1.32 37.10 1.43
C SER A 209 2.17 38.35 1.74
N PRO A 210 1.97 39.03 2.88
CA PRO A 210 2.76 40.19 3.26
C PRO A 210 4.21 39.78 3.60
N ARG A 211 5.13 40.51 2.97
CA ARG A 211 6.60 40.39 3.07
C ARG A 211 7.10 40.36 4.51
N GLY A 212 7.55 39.18 4.95
CA GLY A 212 8.51 39.01 6.04
C GLY A 212 9.81 38.45 5.48
N LYS A 213 10.89 39.23 5.51
CA LYS A 213 12.21 38.83 5.01
C LYS A 213 12.86 37.86 6.01
N SER A 214 13.12 36.64 5.58
CA SER A 214 14.15 35.79 6.19
C SER A 214 14.84 34.99 5.09
N ASP A 215 16.11 35.33 4.86
CA ASP A 215 16.99 34.66 3.91
C ASP A 215 17.32 33.25 4.42
N PHE A 216 16.83 32.22 3.72
CA PHE A 216 17.35 30.86 3.84
C PHE A 216 17.49 30.27 2.43
N TYR A 217 18.73 30.09 2.00
CA TYR A 217 19.10 29.40 0.78
C TYR A 217 19.02 27.89 1.02
N VAL A 218 18.16 27.19 0.28
CA VAL A 218 18.30 25.75 0.04
C VAL A 218 18.03 25.50 -1.44
N GLY A 219 19.05 25.05 -2.16
CA GLY A 219 18.97 24.77 -3.59
C GLY A 219 18.21 23.46 -3.84
N THR A 220 17.25 23.52 -4.75
CA THR A 220 16.62 22.35 -5.36
C THR A 220 17.00 22.31 -6.83
N ALA A 221 17.81 21.32 -7.20
CA ALA A 221 18.10 20.98 -8.58
C ALA A 221 17.56 19.58 -8.86
N ALA A 222 16.95 19.46 -10.05
CA ALA A 222 16.81 18.27 -10.87
C ALA A 222 15.89 17.15 -10.37
N LEU A 223 14.64 17.15 -10.84
CA LEU A 223 13.90 15.94 -11.20
C LEU A 223 12.96 16.27 -12.35
N ASP A 224 13.44 16.11 -13.59
CA ASP A 224 12.61 16.23 -14.78
C ASP A 224 13.19 15.33 -15.88
N GLU A 225 13.06 13.99 -15.77
CA GLU A 225 13.48 13.06 -16.83
C GLU A 225 13.00 11.58 -16.66
N GLN A 226 11.71 11.30 -16.37
CA GLN A 226 11.21 9.91 -16.29
C GLN A 226 9.90 9.59 -17.05
N SER A 227 9.59 10.27 -18.16
CA SER A 227 8.30 10.05 -18.88
C SER A 227 8.39 9.24 -20.20
N ASN A 228 9.57 8.88 -20.70
CA ASN A 228 9.69 8.34 -22.08
C ASN A 228 10.02 6.84 -22.24
N TYR A 229 9.93 5.99 -21.20
CA TYR A 229 10.45 4.61 -21.30
C TYR A 229 9.44 3.50 -21.66
N PHE A 230 8.13 3.76 -21.73
CA PHE A 230 7.13 2.66 -21.70
C PHE A 230 6.51 2.23 -23.04
N LYS A 231 7.09 2.55 -24.20
CA LYS A 231 6.48 2.21 -25.51
C LYS A 231 7.14 1.13 -26.37
N SER A 232 8.14 0.39 -25.90
CA SER A 232 8.72 -0.68 -26.72
C SER A 232 9.32 -1.85 -25.93
N ALA A 233 8.52 -2.84 -25.53
CA ALA A 233 9.02 -4.18 -25.22
C ALA A 233 7.89 -5.21 -25.07
N ILE A 234 7.35 -5.70 -26.19
CA ILE A 234 6.77 -7.06 -26.22
C ILE A 234 7.41 -7.76 -27.42
N ARG A 235 8.61 -8.30 -27.23
CA ARG A 235 9.22 -9.21 -28.19
C ARG A 235 8.86 -10.63 -27.76
N LYS A 236 8.03 -11.31 -28.54
CA LYS A 236 7.74 -12.74 -28.36
C LYS A 236 8.96 -13.52 -28.79
N GLU A 237 9.78 -13.99 -27.85
CA GLU A 237 10.74 -15.04 -28.14
C GLU A 237 10.02 -16.39 -28.12
N VAL A 238 10.03 -17.07 -29.26
CA VAL A 238 9.49 -18.42 -29.42
C VAL A 238 10.59 -19.38 -28.97
N TYR A 239 10.40 -19.97 -27.78
CA TYR A 239 11.28 -21.02 -27.27
C TYR A 239 11.19 -22.26 -28.16
N THR A 240 12.33 -22.68 -28.72
CA THR A 240 12.46 -23.98 -29.39
C THR A 240 13.13 -24.94 -28.42
N PRO A 241 12.50 -26.08 -28.07
CA PRO A 241 13.08 -27.03 -27.13
C PRO A 241 14.31 -27.71 -27.73
N PRO A 242 15.32 -28.06 -26.91
CA PRO A 242 16.49 -28.80 -27.35
C PRO A 242 16.14 -30.22 -27.81
N PRO A 243 16.95 -30.81 -28.72
CA PRO A 243 16.71 -32.13 -29.30
C PRO A 243 16.86 -33.29 -28.32
#